data_AF-A0A822EPG7-F1
#
_entry.id   AF-A0A822EPG7-F1
#
_cell.length_a   1.000
_cell.length_b   1.000
_cell.length_c   1.000
_cell.angle_alpha   90.00
_cell.angle_beta   90.00
_cell.angle_gamma   90.00
#
_symmetry.space_group_name_H-M   'P 1'
#
loop_
_entity.id
_entity.type
_entity.pdbx_description
1 polymer ?
#
loop_
_entity_poly.entity_id
_entity_poly.type
_entity_poly.pdbx_seq_one_letter_code
_entity_poly.pdbx_strand_id
1 'polypeptide(L)' 'KFRGFAFITFDDYDSVDRCILEKPHRINGKELDVRKAIPREQTSRMNGFI' A
#
# COMPACT_ATOMS: atom_id res chain seq x y z
N LYS A 1 13.81 12.85 -4.10
CA LYS A 1 13.17 12.49 -2.81
C LYS A 1 12.16 11.38 -3.07
N PHE A 2 12.34 10.17 -2.51
CA PHE A 2 11.32 9.12 -2.63
C PHE A 2 10.03 9.60 -1.96
N ARG A 3 8.87 9.39 -2.62
CA ARG A 3 7.57 9.90 -2.16
C ARG A 3 7.00 9.13 -0.96
N GLY A 4 7.74 8.18 -0.39
CA GLY A 4 7.34 7.40 0.78
C GLY A 4 6.33 6.28 0.50
N PHE A 5 6.02 6.00 -0.77
CA PHE A 5 5.13 4.91 -1.17
C PHE A 5 5.68 4.15 -2.38
N ALA A 6 5.29 2.88 -2.48
CA ALA A 6 5.55 2.01 -3.60
C ALA A 6 4.30 1.17 -3.89
N PHE A 7 4.18 0.68 -5.12
CA PHE A 7 3.13 -0.26 -5.52
C PHE A 7 3.79 -1.60 -5.87
N ILE A 8 3.17 -2.68 -5.42
CA ILE A 8 3.60 -4.05 -5.71
C ILE A 8 2.44 -4.73 -6.42
N THR A 9 2.71 -5.30 -7.60
CA THR A 9 1.74 -6.11 -8.34
C THR A 9 1.96 -7.57 -7.98
N PHE A 10 0.90 -8.24 -7.54
CA PHE A 10 0.89 -9.67 -7.27
C PHE A 10 0.16 -10.38 -8.41
N ASP A 11 0.57 -11.62 -8.69
CA ASP A 11 -0.11 -12.50 -9.65
C ASP A 11 -1.42 -13.05 -9.07
N ASP A 12 -1.40 -13.32 -7.77
CA ASP A 12 -2.48 -13.97 -7.04
C ASP A 12 -3.09 -13.05 -5.96
N TYR A 13 -4.41 -13.17 -5.79
CA TYR A 13 -5.17 -12.34 -4.85
C TYR A 13 -5.01 -12.81 -3.40
N ASP A 14 -4.89 -14.12 -3.17
CA ASP A 14 -4.66 -14.73 -1.87
C ASP A 14 -3.36 -14.18 -1.23
N SER A 15 -2.33 -14.00 -2.05
CA SER A 15 -1.05 -13.39 -1.66
C SER A 15 -1.21 -11.94 -1.19
N VAL A 16 -2.10 -11.17 -1.81
CA VAL A 16 -2.39 -9.78 -1.40
C VAL A 16 -3.07 -9.76 -0.04
N ASP A 17 -4.09 -10.59 0.17
CA ASP A 17 -4.80 -10.63 1.45
C ASP A 17 -3.89 -11.12 2.58
N ARG A 18 -3.06 -12.15 2.35
CA ARG A 18 -2.03 -12.57 3.33
C ARG A 18 -1.09 -11.44 3.69
N CYS A 19 -0.52 -10.73 2.71
CA CYS A 19 0.34 -9.58 2.97
C CYS A 19 -0.38 -8.46 3.75
N ILE A 20 -1.67 -8.22 3.51
CA ILE A 20 -2.41 -7.20 4.25
C ILE A 20 -2.72 -7.65 5.68
N LEU A 21 -2.93 -8.94 5.91
CA LEU A 21 -3.23 -9.50 7.23
C LEU A 21 -1.97 -9.67 8.10
N GLU A 22 -0.84 -10.02 7.49
CA GLU A 22 0.45 -10.22 8.16
C GLU A 22 1.12 -8.88 8.52
N LYS A 23 0.53 -8.12 9.44
CA LYS A 23 1.11 -6.87 9.98
C LYS A 23 1.67 -7.12 11.39
N PRO A 24 2.74 -6.40 11.81
CA PRO A 24 3.41 -5.28 11.14
C PRO A 24 4.54 -5.70 10.17
N HIS A 25 4.65 -4.98 9.05
CA HIS A 25 5.76 -5.13 8.09
C HIS A 25 6.91 -4.22 8.45
N ARG A 26 8.13 -4.77 8.57
CA ARG A 26 9.33 -3.98 8.89
C ARG A 26 10.42 -4.19 7.85
N ILE A 27 10.79 -3.13 7.13
CA ILE A 27 11.87 -3.16 6.13
C ILE A 27 12.91 -2.10 6.50
N ASN A 28 14.18 -2.51 6.60
CA ASN A 28 15.30 -1.63 7.00
C ASN A 28 15.02 -0.84 8.30
N GLY A 29 14.37 -1.49 9.27
CA GLY A 29 14.01 -0.90 10.55
C GLY A 29 12.79 0.02 10.54
N LYS A 30 12.22 0.35 9.37
CA LYS A 30 11.00 1.14 9.22
C LYS A 30 9.77 0.26 9.16
N GLU A 31 8.75 0.63 9.93
CA GLU A 31 7.42 0.03 9.83
C GLU A 31 6.71 0.55 8.58
N LEU A 32 6.03 -0.34 7.87
CA LEU A 32 5.30 -0.05 6.65
C LEU A 32 3.85 -0.47 6.81
N ASP A 33 2.94 0.38 6.33
CA ASP A 33 1.53 0.03 6.23
C ASP A 33 1.22 -0.44 4.81
N VAL A 34 0.70 -1.66 4.71
CA VAL A 34 0.27 -2.25 3.44
C VAL A 34 -1.25 -2.13 3.34
N ARG A 35 -1.74 -1.64 2.20
CA ARG A 35 -3.16 -1.48 1.88
C ARG A 35 -3.42 -1.86 0.43
N LYS A 36 -4.67 -2.19 0.11
CA LYS A 36 -5.12 -2.37 -1.27
C LYS A 36 -4.92 -1.07 -2.04
N ALA A 37 -4.35 -1.17 -3.24
CA ALA A 37 -4.14 -0.02 -4.10
C ALA A 37 -5.50 0.56 -4.51
N ILE A 38 -5.66 1.86 -4.29
CA ILE A 38 -6.85 2.61 -4.71
C ILE A 38 -6.57 3.16 -6.13
N PRO A 39 -7.50 3.05 -7.09
CA PRO A 39 -7.34 3.65 -8.41
C PRO A 39 -7.10 5.17 -8.33
N ARG A 40 -6.30 5.72 -9.24
CA ARG A 40 -5.93 7.14 -9.24
C ARG A 40 -7.12 8.09 -9.21
N GLU A 41 -8.20 7.75 -9.90
CA GLU A 41 -9.44 8.54 -9.91
C GLU A 41 -10.04 8.68 -8.52
N GLN A 42 -9.99 7.62 -7.71
CA GLN A 42 -10.47 7.61 -6.35
C GLN A 42 -9.46 8.26 -5.39
N THR A 43 -8.15 8.10 -5.63
CA THR A 43 -7.11 8.82 -4.88
C THR A 43 -7.20 10.34 -5.07
N SER A 44 -7.47 10.81 -6.30
CA SER A 44 -7.58 12.24 -6.58
C SER A 44 -8.77 12.89 -5.88
N ARG A 45 -9.85 12.13 -5.62
CA ARG A 45 -11.01 12.57 -4.82
C ARG A 45 -10.69 12.67 -3.33
N MET A 46 -9.80 11.82 -2.82
CA MET A 46 -9.39 11.84 -1.41
C MET A 46 -8.34 12.93 -1.10
N ASN A 47 -7.53 13.32 -2.10
CA ASN A 47 -6.52 14.37 -1.96
C ASN A 47 -7.06 15.82 -2.03
N GLY A 48 -8.38 16.01 -2.19
CA GLY A 48 -9.02 17.34 -2.19
C GLY A 48 -9.40 17.90 -0.81
N PHE A 49 -9.10 17.16 0.27
CA PHE A 49 -9.40 17.53 1.66
C PHE A 49 -8.14 17.72 2.53
N ILE A 50 -6.98 17.98 1.92
CA ILE A 50 -5.73 18.33 2.62
C ILE A 50 -5.35 19.77 2.30
#